data_AF-A0A497ML70-F1
#
_entry.id   AF-A0A497ML70-F1
#
_cell.length_a   1.000
_cell.length_b   1.000
_cell.length_c   1.000
_cell.angle_alpha   90.00
_cell.angle_beta   90.00
_cell.angle_gamma   90.00
#
_symmetry.space_group_name_H-M   'P 1'
#
loop_
_entity.id
_entity.type
_entity.pdbx_description
1 polymer ?
#
loop_
_entity_poly.entity_id
_entity_poly.type
_entity_poly.pdbx_seq_one_letter_code
_entity_poly.pdbx_strand_id
1 'polypeptide(L)'
;MEDTKTQSTVVDEEFEAIADLEKLKDCFECGICTASCPVHELLDGYYNPRILLETLFLEKTAITGEEDLWLCAWCYRCYKRCPQGLKPPEIFNNAKNLAVRRGVTEPMEKALARILSSIPLPLVTLRLCFHPERAGIDEALLEELVSKTYEREVLSRKPETEKHVDKKVAVIGAGPAGLTLAYELSRKGYPVTVFDALPEPGGMLRKCIPTFRLPREVLDKEISRLQELGVTFKTKVKIGENLDFQKLWKEGYKAVFVAAGAHKCRELRVEGVELEGVIHALDFLSKANSGEKANMGEKVVVIGGGNVAVDSARTALRQGAKEVKIIYRRSRAEMPAIPWEVSEAEKEGVKIEFLASPKRFIGENGKLKAVECLRMQLGEPDASGRRKPIPIEGSEFTEEADTAILAIGESPDVSFLPEEVELNPDGTVWINPITMETTMKGVFAGGDVATGPATVIEAVLAGKKAAYSIAKYLEET
;
A
#
# COMPACT_ATOMS: atom_id res chain seq x y z
N MET A 1 -22.62 -44.22 -12.12
CA MET A 1 -23.31 -43.78 -10.89
C MET A 1 -22.37 -43.70 -9.69
N GLU A 2 -21.33 -44.56 -9.59
CA GLU A 2 -20.26 -44.39 -8.57
C GLU A 2 -19.34 -43.20 -8.88
N ASP A 3 -18.89 -43.01 -10.13
CA ASP A 3 -18.00 -41.88 -10.49
C ASP A 3 -18.60 -40.49 -10.20
N THR A 4 -19.91 -40.32 -10.37
CA THR A 4 -20.59 -39.03 -10.19
C THR A 4 -20.71 -38.64 -8.70
N LYS A 5 -20.79 -39.63 -7.79
CA LYS A 5 -20.81 -39.37 -6.35
C LYS A 5 -19.42 -39.02 -5.83
N THR A 6 -18.39 -39.74 -6.27
CA THR A 6 -16.99 -39.47 -5.91
C THR A 6 -16.54 -38.10 -6.43
N GLN A 7 -16.96 -37.71 -7.64
CA GLN A 7 -16.65 -36.40 -8.20
C GLN A 7 -17.39 -35.27 -7.47
N SER A 8 -18.63 -35.49 -7.02
CA SER A 8 -19.36 -34.54 -6.17
C SER A 8 -18.68 -34.33 -4.82
N THR A 9 -18.23 -35.40 -4.16
CA THR A 9 -17.58 -35.30 -2.84
C THR A 9 -16.23 -34.61 -2.92
N VAL A 10 -15.45 -34.84 -3.99
CA VAL A 10 -14.16 -34.15 -4.21
C VAL A 10 -14.37 -32.65 -4.47
N VAL A 11 -15.37 -32.29 -5.27
CA VAL A 11 -15.71 -30.88 -5.53
C VAL A 11 -16.20 -30.17 -4.26
N ASP A 12 -16.92 -30.89 -3.40
CA ASP A 12 -17.36 -30.36 -2.10
C ASP A 12 -16.16 -30.11 -1.18
N GLU A 13 -15.24 -31.07 -1.02
CA GLU A 13 -14.01 -30.90 -0.22
C GLU A 13 -13.11 -29.76 -0.74
N GLU A 14 -12.92 -29.66 -2.06
CA GLU A 14 -12.15 -28.58 -2.66
C GLU A 14 -12.82 -27.21 -2.48
N PHE A 15 -14.15 -27.17 -2.45
CA PHE A 15 -14.92 -25.96 -2.16
C PHE A 15 -14.81 -25.54 -0.69
N GLU A 16 -14.85 -26.49 0.26
CA GLU A 16 -14.58 -26.19 1.68
C GLU A 16 -13.15 -25.66 1.88
N ALA A 17 -12.20 -26.10 1.06
CA ALA A 17 -10.82 -25.61 1.10
C ALA A 17 -10.65 -24.18 0.52
N ILE A 18 -11.57 -23.71 -0.33
CA ILE A 18 -11.52 -22.35 -0.89
C ILE A 18 -11.97 -21.34 0.15
N ALA A 19 -13.06 -21.61 0.85
CA ALA A 19 -13.65 -20.64 1.74
C ALA A 19 -14.08 -21.29 3.05
N ASP A 20 -13.90 -20.52 4.12
CA ASP A 20 -14.56 -20.79 5.39
C ASP A 20 -16.08 -20.67 5.19
N LEU A 21 -16.71 -21.79 4.81
CA LEU A 21 -18.10 -21.88 4.39
C LEU A 21 -19.06 -21.36 5.46
N GLU A 22 -18.64 -21.39 6.73
CA GLU A 22 -19.44 -20.90 7.83
C GLU A 22 -19.79 -19.43 7.70
N LYS A 23 -18.91 -18.60 7.10
CA LYS A 23 -19.19 -17.17 6.95
C LYS A 23 -19.76 -16.80 5.60
N LEU A 24 -19.43 -17.56 4.54
CA LEU A 24 -19.95 -17.29 3.20
C LEU A 24 -21.49 -17.25 3.19
N LYS A 25 -22.15 -18.18 3.88
CA LYS A 25 -23.63 -18.22 3.97
C LYS A 25 -24.27 -16.95 4.53
N ASP A 26 -23.52 -16.12 5.24
CA ASP A 26 -24.00 -14.87 5.84
C ASP A 26 -23.92 -13.69 4.85
N CYS A 27 -23.33 -13.88 3.67
CA CYS A 27 -23.31 -12.87 2.62
C CYS A 27 -24.73 -12.50 2.17
N PHE A 28 -25.10 -11.23 2.32
CA PHE A 28 -26.39 -10.70 1.85
C PHE A 28 -26.24 -9.75 0.64
N GLU A 29 -25.13 -9.85 -0.09
CA GLU A 29 -24.88 -9.15 -1.35
C GLU A 29 -25.00 -7.61 -1.34
N CYS A 30 -24.53 -6.96 -0.28
CA CYS A 30 -24.56 -5.49 -0.18
C CYS A 30 -23.75 -4.71 -1.23
N GLY A 31 -22.85 -5.37 -1.97
CA GLY A 31 -21.99 -4.72 -2.98
C GLY A 31 -20.82 -3.89 -2.45
N ILE A 32 -20.59 -3.83 -1.14
CA ILE A 32 -19.47 -3.06 -0.54
C ILE A 32 -18.11 -3.54 -1.04
N CYS A 33 -17.95 -4.84 -1.30
CA CYS A 33 -16.70 -5.39 -1.84
C CYS A 33 -16.33 -4.74 -3.18
N THR A 34 -17.32 -4.48 -4.05
CA THR A 34 -17.14 -3.82 -5.35
C THR A 34 -16.95 -2.31 -5.17
N ALA A 35 -17.84 -1.65 -4.44
CA ALA A 35 -17.80 -0.20 -4.23
C ALA A 35 -16.54 0.29 -3.51
N SER A 36 -15.91 -0.59 -2.71
CA SER A 36 -14.65 -0.27 -2.03
C SER A 36 -13.41 -0.83 -2.73
N CYS A 37 -13.54 -1.56 -3.84
CA CYS A 37 -12.39 -2.16 -4.49
C CYS A 37 -11.64 -1.15 -5.38
N PRO A 38 -10.36 -0.87 -5.13
CA PRO A 38 -9.61 0.02 -5.99
C PRO A 38 -9.34 -0.59 -7.37
N VAL A 39 -9.25 -1.92 -7.48
CA VAL A 39 -9.01 -2.60 -8.76
C VAL A 39 -10.23 -2.55 -9.66
N HIS A 40 -11.44 -2.71 -9.09
CA HIS A 40 -12.68 -2.59 -9.86
C HIS A 40 -12.75 -1.24 -10.58
N GLU A 41 -12.36 -0.17 -9.90
CA GLU A 41 -12.35 1.17 -10.49
C GLU A 41 -11.15 1.43 -11.42
N LEU A 42 -9.99 0.83 -11.13
CA LEU A 42 -8.81 0.91 -12.02
C LEU A 42 -9.03 0.16 -13.34
N LEU A 43 -9.71 -0.98 -13.29
CA LEU A 43 -9.98 -1.91 -14.37
C LEU A 43 -11.49 -2.07 -14.56
N ASP A 44 -12.19 -0.95 -14.72
CA ASP A 44 -13.64 -0.95 -14.90
C ASP A 44 -14.05 -1.83 -16.08
N GLY A 45 -15.12 -2.61 -15.88
CA GLY A 45 -15.59 -3.63 -16.82
C GLY A 45 -14.82 -4.95 -16.85
N TYR A 46 -13.68 -5.08 -16.14
CA TYR A 46 -12.84 -6.29 -16.15
C TYR A 46 -12.69 -6.99 -14.80
N TYR A 47 -13.07 -6.37 -13.69
CA TYR A 47 -12.96 -7.02 -12.39
C TYR A 47 -14.12 -6.62 -11.49
N ASN A 48 -14.85 -7.60 -10.98
CA ASN A 48 -15.88 -7.35 -9.98
C ASN A 48 -15.84 -8.42 -8.88
N PRO A 49 -15.39 -8.07 -7.65
CA PRO A 49 -15.27 -9.04 -6.58
C PRO A 49 -16.62 -9.58 -6.09
N ARG A 50 -17.73 -8.85 -6.31
CA ARG A 50 -19.07 -9.36 -6.01
C ARG A 50 -19.45 -10.49 -6.95
N ILE A 51 -19.29 -10.29 -8.25
CA ILE A 51 -19.60 -11.31 -9.27
C ILE A 51 -18.75 -12.56 -9.03
N LEU A 52 -17.47 -12.41 -8.71
CA LEU A 52 -16.63 -13.56 -8.35
C LEU A 52 -17.16 -14.34 -7.14
N LEU A 53 -17.66 -13.65 -6.11
CA LEU A 53 -18.30 -14.32 -4.96
C LEU A 53 -19.60 -15.01 -5.38
N GLU A 54 -20.42 -14.39 -6.22
CA GLU A 54 -21.64 -14.99 -6.77
C GLU A 54 -21.34 -16.27 -7.58
N THR A 55 -20.35 -16.24 -8.47
CA THR A 55 -19.87 -17.42 -9.21
C THR A 55 -19.41 -18.52 -8.25
N LEU A 56 -18.70 -18.15 -7.18
CA LEU A 56 -18.29 -19.11 -6.14
C LEU A 56 -19.52 -19.75 -5.45
N PHE A 57 -20.60 -19.01 -5.19
CA PHE A 57 -21.83 -19.58 -4.60
C PHE A 57 -22.57 -20.51 -5.55
N LEU A 58 -22.67 -20.13 -6.82
CA LEU A 58 -23.54 -20.82 -7.78
C LEU A 58 -22.83 -22.00 -8.46
N GLU A 59 -21.54 -21.85 -8.74
CA GLU A 59 -20.77 -22.77 -9.59
C GLU A 59 -19.52 -23.32 -8.87
N LYS A 60 -19.39 -23.06 -7.56
CA LYS A 60 -18.32 -23.57 -6.68
C LYS A 60 -16.94 -23.34 -7.27
N THR A 61 -16.28 -24.39 -7.74
CA THR A 61 -14.89 -24.34 -8.21
C THR A 61 -14.73 -23.80 -9.63
N ALA A 62 -15.81 -23.46 -10.35
CA ALA A 62 -15.75 -22.90 -11.70
C ALA A 62 -14.93 -21.60 -11.76
N ILE A 63 -14.93 -20.81 -10.68
CA ILE A 63 -14.14 -19.59 -10.52
C ILE A 63 -12.64 -19.79 -10.81
N THR A 64 -12.10 -21.01 -10.67
CA THR A 64 -10.69 -21.32 -11.00
C THR A 64 -10.33 -21.06 -12.47
N GLY A 65 -11.32 -21.05 -13.37
CA GLY A 65 -11.16 -20.76 -14.80
C GLY A 65 -11.24 -19.28 -15.17
N GLU A 66 -11.56 -18.39 -14.23
CA GLU A 66 -11.83 -16.98 -14.50
C GLU A 66 -10.56 -16.12 -14.45
N GLU A 67 -10.35 -15.26 -15.46
CA GLU A 67 -9.26 -14.28 -15.50
C GLU A 67 -9.35 -13.33 -14.29
N ASP A 68 -10.57 -12.85 -14.01
CA ASP A 68 -10.88 -11.89 -12.96
C ASP A 68 -10.42 -12.34 -11.57
N LEU A 69 -10.38 -13.65 -11.29
CA LEU A 69 -9.89 -14.20 -10.03
C LEU A 69 -8.48 -13.69 -9.71
N TRP A 70 -7.64 -13.55 -10.74
CA TRP A 70 -6.25 -13.15 -10.64
C TRP A 70 -6.03 -11.63 -10.53
N LEU A 71 -7.09 -10.84 -10.73
CA LEU A 71 -7.04 -9.37 -10.62
C LEU A 71 -7.29 -8.86 -9.18
N CYS A 72 -7.49 -9.74 -8.19
CA CYS A 72 -7.54 -9.30 -6.80
C CYS A 72 -6.15 -8.78 -6.34
N ALA A 73 -6.05 -7.49 -6.03
CA ALA A 73 -4.85 -6.82 -5.49
C ALA A 73 -4.57 -7.07 -4.00
N TRP A 74 -5.27 -8.03 -3.39
CA TRP A 74 -5.03 -8.51 -2.02
C TRP A 74 -4.84 -7.42 -0.93
N CYS A 75 -5.51 -6.28 -1.07
CA CYS A 75 -5.36 -5.09 -0.20
C CYS A 75 -6.24 -5.09 1.06
N TYR A 76 -7.11 -6.09 1.22
CA TYR A 76 -8.07 -6.24 2.35
C TYR A 76 -9.06 -5.10 2.59
N ARG A 77 -9.20 -4.16 1.64
CA ARG A 77 -10.17 -3.05 1.76
C ARG A 77 -11.61 -3.54 1.82
N CYS A 78 -11.96 -4.54 0.99
CA CYS A 78 -13.27 -5.18 0.99
C CYS A 78 -13.57 -5.90 2.31
N TYR A 79 -12.58 -6.54 2.93
CA TYR A 79 -12.73 -7.18 4.25
C TYR A 79 -12.97 -6.15 5.35
N LYS A 80 -12.14 -5.09 5.41
CA LYS A 80 -12.23 -4.04 6.44
C LYS A 80 -13.58 -3.31 6.47
N ARG A 81 -14.34 -3.34 5.37
CA ARG A 81 -15.66 -2.72 5.24
C ARG A 81 -16.80 -3.72 5.16
N CYS A 82 -16.52 -5.02 5.14
CA CYS A 82 -17.56 -6.04 5.04
C CYS A 82 -18.37 -6.09 6.34
N PRO A 83 -19.71 -5.89 6.29
CA PRO A 83 -20.55 -5.96 7.48
C PRO A 83 -20.55 -7.35 8.15
N GLN A 84 -20.28 -8.40 7.36
CA GLN A 84 -20.23 -9.79 7.81
C GLN A 84 -18.79 -10.27 8.09
N GLY A 85 -17.78 -9.40 7.92
CA GLY A 85 -16.39 -9.77 8.11
C GLY A 85 -15.89 -10.86 7.17
N LEU A 86 -16.49 -11.00 5.97
CA LEU A 86 -16.00 -11.89 4.92
C LEU A 86 -14.59 -11.47 4.50
N LYS A 87 -13.75 -12.45 4.19
CA LYS A 87 -12.38 -12.24 3.70
C LYS A 87 -12.26 -12.62 2.21
N PRO A 88 -12.86 -11.88 1.26
CA PRO A 88 -12.67 -12.14 -0.18
C PRO A 88 -11.20 -12.31 -0.60
N PRO A 89 -10.24 -11.53 -0.07
CA PRO A 89 -8.81 -11.72 -0.36
C PRO A 89 -8.33 -13.17 -0.12
N GLU A 90 -8.69 -13.77 1.01
CA GLU A 90 -8.28 -15.14 1.36
C GLU A 90 -9.01 -16.17 0.50
N ILE A 91 -10.32 -15.96 0.31
CA ILE A 91 -11.17 -16.82 -0.52
C ILE A 91 -10.61 -16.90 -1.95
N PHE A 92 -10.29 -15.75 -2.54
CA PHE A 92 -9.72 -15.70 -3.88
C PHE A 92 -8.32 -16.30 -3.92
N ASN A 93 -7.49 -16.12 -2.89
CA ASN A 93 -6.17 -16.76 -2.86
C ASN A 93 -6.27 -18.29 -2.80
N ASN A 94 -7.21 -18.83 -2.02
CA ASN A 94 -7.43 -20.27 -1.96
C ASN A 94 -7.99 -20.83 -3.27
N ALA A 95 -8.86 -20.08 -3.96
CA ALA A 95 -9.31 -20.44 -5.31
C ALA A 95 -8.14 -20.42 -6.32
N LYS A 96 -7.23 -19.44 -6.24
CA LYS A 96 -6.00 -19.43 -7.05
C LYS A 96 -5.12 -20.65 -6.76
N ASN A 97 -4.91 -20.99 -5.48
CA ASN A 97 -4.17 -22.19 -5.07
C ASN A 97 -4.79 -23.46 -5.67
N LEU A 98 -6.12 -23.56 -5.69
CA LEU A 98 -6.81 -24.69 -6.31
C LEU A 98 -6.60 -24.72 -7.83
N ALA A 99 -6.70 -23.57 -8.50
CA ALA A 99 -6.43 -23.45 -9.93
C ALA A 99 -5.03 -23.96 -10.31
N VAL A 100 -4.01 -23.55 -9.54
CA VAL A 100 -2.62 -24.00 -9.73
C VAL A 100 -2.48 -25.51 -9.50
N ARG A 101 -3.08 -26.06 -8.43
CA ARG A 101 -3.07 -27.53 -8.19
C ARG A 101 -3.73 -28.33 -9.32
N ARG A 102 -4.74 -27.75 -9.98
CA ARG A 102 -5.42 -28.34 -11.14
C ARG A 102 -4.69 -28.13 -12.46
N GLY A 103 -3.58 -27.39 -12.47
CA GLY A 103 -2.85 -27.04 -13.70
C GLY A 103 -3.56 -26.00 -14.58
N VAL A 104 -4.53 -25.27 -14.03
CA VAL A 104 -5.29 -24.23 -14.74
C VAL A 104 -4.60 -22.88 -14.55
N THR A 105 -3.61 -22.57 -15.40
CA THR A 105 -2.79 -21.35 -15.31
C THR A 105 -3.06 -20.33 -16.42
N GLU A 106 -3.73 -20.71 -17.50
CA GLU A 106 -4.07 -19.80 -18.61
C GLU A 106 -4.82 -18.53 -18.14
N PRO A 107 -5.80 -18.59 -17.20
CA PRO A 107 -6.46 -17.38 -16.72
C PRO A 107 -5.52 -16.39 -16.03
N MET A 108 -4.49 -16.90 -15.32
CA MET A 108 -3.46 -16.06 -14.72
C MET A 108 -2.65 -15.33 -15.78
N GLU A 109 -2.24 -16.00 -16.85
CA GLU A 109 -1.44 -15.38 -17.92
C GLU A 109 -2.22 -14.25 -18.62
N LYS A 110 -3.52 -14.43 -18.81
CA LYS A 110 -4.41 -13.38 -19.34
C LYS A 110 -4.49 -12.19 -18.37
N ALA A 111 -4.69 -12.46 -17.08
CA ALA A 111 -4.74 -11.41 -16.06
C ALA A 111 -3.40 -10.68 -15.93
N LEU A 112 -2.28 -11.38 -16.08
CA LEU A 112 -0.95 -10.78 -16.11
C LEU A 112 -0.80 -9.81 -17.27
N ALA A 113 -1.24 -10.20 -18.47
CA ALA A 113 -1.26 -9.31 -19.64
C ALA A 113 -2.15 -8.07 -19.41
N ARG A 114 -3.30 -8.24 -18.74
CA ARG A 114 -4.20 -7.14 -18.36
C ARG A 114 -3.52 -6.17 -17.40
N ILE A 115 -2.93 -6.68 -16.32
CA ILE A 115 -2.23 -5.88 -15.31
C ILE A 115 -1.10 -5.08 -15.99
N LEU A 116 -0.26 -5.75 -16.77
CA LEU A 116 0.90 -5.13 -17.42
C LEU A 116 0.53 -4.03 -18.43
N SER A 117 -0.56 -4.23 -19.18
CA SER A 117 -1.01 -3.26 -20.19
C SER A 117 -1.84 -2.10 -19.62
N SER A 118 -2.58 -2.34 -18.54
CA SER A 118 -3.64 -1.41 -18.08
C SER A 118 -3.28 -0.63 -16.82
N ILE A 119 -2.32 -1.12 -16.02
CA ILE A 119 -1.90 -0.47 -14.78
C ILE A 119 -0.63 0.35 -15.02
N PRO A 120 -0.58 1.64 -14.59
CA PRO A 120 0.55 2.54 -14.80
C PRO A 120 1.90 2.06 -14.23
N LEU A 121 1.87 1.43 -13.05
CA LEU A 121 3.02 0.87 -12.33
C LEU A 121 2.86 -0.65 -12.18
N PRO A 122 2.87 -1.41 -13.29
CA PRO A 122 2.42 -2.79 -13.28
C PRO A 122 3.42 -3.74 -12.61
N LEU A 123 4.74 -3.54 -12.75
CA LEU A 123 5.75 -4.38 -12.12
C LEU A 123 5.78 -4.16 -10.59
N VAL A 124 5.65 -2.91 -10.15
CA VAL A 124 5.55 -2.58 -8.73
C VAL A 124 4.28 -3.19 -8.13
N THR A 125 3.13 -3.04 -8.79
CA THR A 125 1.86 -3.56 -8.26
C THR A 125 1.77 -5.09 -8.32
N LEU A 126 2.40 -5.76 -9.29
CA LEU A 126 2.52 -7.22 -9.29
C LEU A 126 3.19 -7.73 -8.01
N ARG A 127 4.27 -7.08 -7.59
CA ARG A 127 5.06 -7.47 -6.41
C ARG A 127 4.52 -7.03 -5.06
N LEU A 128 3.65 -6.02 -5.02
CA LEU A 128 3.18 -5.43 -3.76
C LEU A 128 1.68 -5.56 -3.54
N CYS A 129 0.93 -5.97 -4.56
CA CYS A 129 -0.52 -5.99 -4.53
C CYS A 129 -1.07 -7.32 -5.04
N PHE A 130 -0.78 -7.69 -6.30
CA PHE A 130 -1.41 -8.86 -6.93
C PHE A 130 -0.83 -10.20 -6.43
N HIS A 131 0.48 -10.24 -6.20
CA HIS A 131 1.19 -11.37 -5.58
C HIS A 131 0.82 -12.75 -6.16
N PRO A 132 0.92 -12.97 -7.49
CA PRO A 132 0.54 -14.25 -8.10
C PRO A 132 1.36 -15.44 -7.57
N GLU A 133 2.60 -15.24 -7.11
CA GLU A 133 3.45 -16.28 -6.48
C GLU A 133 2.79 -16.90 -5.25
N ARG A 134 1.91 -16.15 -4.56
CA ARG A 134 1.20 -16.61 -3.36
C ARG A 134 0.16 -17.69 -3.63
N ALA A 135 -0.16 -17.91 -4.90
CA ALA A 135 -0.98 -19.04 -5.35
C ALA A 135 -0.20 -20.38 -5.43
N GLY A 136 1.07 -20.40 -4.97
CA GLY A 136 1.93 -21.59 -5.05
C GLY A 136 2.60 -21.76 -6.41
N ILE A 137 2.75 -20.67 -7.16
CA ILE A 137 3.43 -20.67 -8.46
C ILE A 137 4.93 -20.57 -8.22
N ASP A 138 5.70 -21.36 -8.96
CA ASP A 138 7.15 -21.27 -8.92
C ASP A 138 7.63 -19.87 -9.29
N GLU A 139 8.48 -19.27 -8.44
CA GLU A 139 8.94 -17.89 -8.61
C GLU A 139 9.75 -17.72 -9.90
N ALA A 140 10.57 -18.69 -10.30
CA ALA A 140 11.37 -18.57 -11.51
C ALA A 140 10.50 -18.61 -12.76
N LEU A 141 9.51 -19.50 -12.80
CA LEU A 141 8.50 -19.53 -13.87
C LEU A 141 7.72 -18.22 -13.94
N LEU A 142 7.30 -17.68 -12.80
CA LEU A 142 6.57 -16.41 -12.74
C LEU A 142 7.42 -15.26 -13.30
N GLU A 143 8.68 -15.14 -12.88
CA GLU A 143 9.58 -14.09 -13.39
C GLU A 143 9.80 -14.22 -14.91
N GLU A 144 9.92 -15.44 -15.44
CA GLU A 144 10.00 -15.68 -16.88
C GLU A 144 8.73 -15.21 -17.61
N LEU A 145 7.56 -15.57 -17.09
CA LEU A 145 6.26 -15.18 -17.65
C LEU A 145 6.04 -13.66 -17.60
N VAL A 146 6.39 -13.02 -16.48
CA VAL A 146 6.32 -11.56 -16.31
C VAL A 146 7.23 -10.89 -17.32
N SER A 147 8.47 -11.36 -17.47
CA SER A 147 9.43 -10.78 -18.42
C SER A 147 8.93 -10.88 -19.87
N LYS A 148 8.51 -12.07 -20.30
CA LYS A 148 7.97 -12.31 -21.66
C LYS A 148 6.71 -11.46 -21.93
N THR A 149 5.80 -11.42 -20.97
CA THR A 149 4.54 -10.67 -21.12
C THR A 149 4.79 -9.17 -21.09
N TYR A 150 5.75 -8.69 -20.29
CA TYR A 150 6.13 -7.28 -20.24
C TYR A 150 6.73 -6.81 -21.57
N GLU A 151 7.62 -7.60 -22.16
CA GLU A 151 8.17 -7.32 -23.49
C GLU A 151 7.03 -7.16 -24.53
N ARG A 152 6.10 -8.12 -24.53
CA ARG A 152 4.97 -8.16 -25.47
C ARG A 152 3.97 -7.02 -25.24
N GLU A 153 3.49 -6.83 -24.02
CA GLU A 153 2.37 -5.92 -23.74
C GLU A 153 2.80 -4.48 -23.49
N VAL A 154 4.06 -4.26 -23.08
CA VAL A 154 4.54 -2.94 -22.63
C VAL A 154 5.62 -2.38 -23.53
N LEU A 155 6.70 -3.11 -23.78
CA LEU A 155 7.85 -2.57 -24.51
C LEU A 155 7.61 -2.55 -26.04
N SER A 156 6.96 -3.58 -26.58
CA SER A 156 6.65 -3.62 -28.01
C SER A 156 5.53 -2.65 -28.42
N ARG A 157 4.74 -2.17 -27.44
CA ARG A 157 3.65 -1.23 -27.63
C ARG A 157 4.10 0.16 -27.19
N LYS A 158 4.62 0.95 -28.13
CA LYS A 158 4.83 2.38 -27.87
C LYS A 158 3.49 3.01 -27.46
N PRO A 159 3.42 3.72 -26.31
CA PRO A 159 2.21 4.42 -25.93
C PRO A 159 1.92 5.46 -27.02
N GLU A 160 0.81 5.29 -27.74
CA GLU A 160 0.35 6.30 -28.67
C GLU A 160 0.03 7.56 -27.87
N THR A 161 0.74 8.65 -28.15
CA THR A 161 0.37 9.96 -27.62
C THR A 161 -0.86 10.42 -28.37
N GLU A 162 -1.99 10.53 -27.67
CA GLU A 162 -3.30 10.82 -28.30
C GLU A 162 -3.27 12.12 -29.12
N LYS A 163 -2.56 13.15 -28.62
CA LYS A 163 -2.40 14.48 -29.21
C LYS A 163 -1.31 15.26 -28.46
N HIS A 164 -0.64 16.21 -29.09
CA HIS A 164 0.20 17.16 -28.34
C HIS A 164 -0.66 18.27 -27.72
N VAL A 165 -0.52 18.52 -26.41
CA VAL A 165 -1.27 19.57 -25.71
C VAL A 165 -0.30 20.60 -25.11
N ASP A 166 -0.43 21.87 -25.49
CA ASP A 166 0.44 22.94 -24.99
C ASP A 166 -0.03 23.50 -23.63
N LYS A 167 -0.28 22.61 -22.67
CA LYS A 167 -0.68 22.96 -21.29
C LYS A 167 0.15 22.12 -20.31
N LYS A 168 1.05 22.77 -19.59
CA LYS A 168 2.00 22.10 -18.69
C LYS A 168 1.32 21.76 -17.36
N VAL A 169 1.66 20.60 -16.80
CA VAL A 169 1.18 20.16 -15.47
C VAL A 169 2.37 19.93 -14.53
N ALA A 170 2.28 20.50 -13.33
CA ALA A 170 3.26 20.27 -12.27
C ALA A 170 2.74 19.19 -11.31
N VAL A 171 3.61 18.26 -10.94
CA VAL A 171 3.33 17.21 -9.96
C VAL A 171 4.31 17.36 -8.81
N ILE A 172 3.81 17.46 -7.58
CA ILE A 172 4.62 17.59 -6.37
C ILE A 172 4.64 16.23 -5.68
N GLY A 173 5.77 15.52 -5.77
CA GLY A 173 5.98 14.18 -5.24
C GLY A 173 6.00 13.11 -6.33
N ALA A 174 7.08 12.33 -6.36
CA ALA A 174 7.34 11.21 -7.26
C ALA A 174 7.02 9.86 -6.59
N GLY A 175 6.01 9.81 -5.71
CA GLY A 175 5.44 8.57 -5.19
C GLY A 175 4.42 7.93 -6.15
N PRO A 176 3.78 6.81 -5.77
CA PRO A 176 2.89 6.05 -6.66
C PRO A 176 1.78 6.89 -7.31
N ALA A 177 1.15 7.80 -6.55
CA ALA A 177 0.10 8.68 -7.06
C ALA A 177 0.62 9.67 -8.11
N GLY A 178 1.75 10.34 -7.80
CA GLY A 178 2.37 11.30 -8.71
C GLY A 178 2.92 10.65 -9.98
N LEU A 179 3.58 9.50 -9.85
CA LEU A 179 4.07 8.71 -11.00
C LEU A 179 2.91 8.25 -11.88
N THR A 180 1.82 7.77 -11.27
CA THR A 180 0.63 7.34 -12.01
C THR A 180 -0.01 8.50 -12.78
N LEU A 181 -0.18 9.65 -12.13
CA LEU A 181 -0.74 10.82 -12.81
C LEU A 181 0.16 11.30 -13.95
N ALA A 182 1.48 11.29 -13.74
CA ALA A 182 2.43 11.66 -14.78
C ALA A 182 2.36 10.71 -15.98
N TYR A 183 2.24 9.40 -15.75
CA TYR A 183 2.02 8.41 -16.79
C TYR A 183 0.74 8.68 -17.58
N GLU A 184 -0.41 8.82 -16.90
CA GLU A 184 -1.71 8.99 -17.56
C GLU A 184 -1.80 10.29 -18.37
N LEU A 185 -1.30 11.41 -17.83
CA LEU A 185 -1.29 12.69 -18.55
C LEU A 185 -0.28 12.73 -19.70
N SER A 186 0.89 12.10 -19.55
CA SER A 186 1.89 12.05 -20.63
C SER A 186 1.40 11.20 -21.81
N ARG A 187 0.64 10.12 -21.56
CA ARG A 187 -0.06 9.37 -22.63
C ARG A 187 -1.09 10.21 -23.38
N LYS A 188 -1.70 11.17 -22.71
CA LYS A 188 -2.60 12.17 -23.32
C LYS A 188 -1.86 13.35 -23.97
N GLY A 189 -0.53 13.33 -23.92
CA GLY A 189 0.40 14.28 -24.53
C GLY A 189 0.50 15.64 -23.84
N TYR A 190 0.13 15.71 -22.56
CA TYR A 190 0.44 16.86 -21.71
C TYR A 190 1.92 16.84 -21.28
N PRO A 191 2.64 17.97 -21.34
CA PRO A 191 3.96 18.08 -20.74
C PRO A 191 3.87 18.04 -19.21
N VAL A 192 4.41 16.99 -18.60
CA VAL A 192 4.40 16.80 -17.13
C VAL A 192 5.79 16.99 -16.54
N THR A 193 5.88 17.80 -15.49
CA THR A 193 7.08 17.89 -14.64
C THR A 193 6.77 17.41 -13.24
N VAL A 194 7.52 16.42 -12.77
CA VAL A 194 7.45 15.90 -11.40
C VAL A 194 8.59 16.49 -10.58
N PHE A 195 8.24 17.22 -9.52
CA PHE A 195 9.16 17.78 -8.54
C PHE A 195 9.20 16.86 -7.32
N ASP A 196 10.39 16.46 -6.88
CA ASP A 196 10.54 15.59 -5.72
C ASP A 196 11.66 16.06 -4.80
N ALA A 197 11.43 15.98 -3.49
CA ALA A 197 12.40 16.40 -2.47
C ALA A 197 13.54 15.38 -2.31
N LEU A 198 13.30 14.10 -2.61
CA LEU A 198 14.30 13.05 -2.51
C LEU A 198 15.30 13.13 -3.68
N PRO A 199 16.49 12.53 -3.53
CA PRO A 199 17.48 12.46 -4.61
C PRO A 199 17.01 11.70 -5.85
N GLU A 200 16.13 10.72 -5.66
CA GLU A 200 15.66 9.80 -6.68
C GLU A 200 14.13 9.60 -6.57
N PRO A 201 13.42 9.48 -7.71
CA PRO A 201 11.98 9.28 -7.71
C PRO A 201 11.58 7.89 -7.18
N GLY A 202 10.32 7.77 -6.74
CA GLY A 202 9.76 6.55 -6.16
C GLY A 202 9.04 6.80 -4.83
N GLY A 203 9.30 7.93 -4.15
CA GLY A 203 8.66 8.28 -2.89
C GLY A 203 8.78 7.15 -1.85
N MET A 204 7.66 6.76 -1.24
CA MET A 204 7.63 5.66 -0.25
C MET A 204 8.04 4.29 -0.81
N LEU A 205 7.88 4.05 -2.13
CA LEU A 205 8.36 2.80 -2.76
C LEU A 205 9.88 2.67 -2.65
N ARG A 206 10.60 3.79 -2.77
CA ARG A 206 12.05 3.84 -2.62
C ARG A 206 12.46 3.97 -1.16
N LYS A 207 11.83 4.89 -0.44
CA LYS A 207 12.23 5.27 0.92
C LYS A 207 11.90 4.19 1.96
N CYS A 208 10.71 3.60 1.91
CA CYS A 208 10.19 2.80 3.01
C CYS A 208 10.05 1.31 2.68
N ILE A 209 9.56 0.97 1.48
CA ILE A 209 9.33 -0.43 1.14
C ILE A 209 10.68 -1.17 1.06
N PRO A 210 10.86 -2.24 1.86
CA PRO A 210 12.11 -3.01 1.88
C PRO A 210 12.45 -3.63 0.54
N THR A 211 13.76 -3.74 0.24
CA THR A 211 14.27 -4.30 -1.02
C THR A 211 13.90 -5.76 -1.26
N PHE A 212 13.68 -6.55 -0.19
CA PHE A 212 13.21 -7.93 -0.32
C PHE A 212 11.75 -8.04 -0.75
N ARG A 213 10.97 -6.95 -0.64
CA ARG A 213 9.59 -6.87 -1.17
C ARG A 213 9.58 -6.23 -2.55
N LEU A 214 10.32 -5.13 -2.72
CA LEU A 214 10.44 -4.41 -3.98
C LEU A 214 11.91 -4.19 -4.32
N PRO A 215 12.49 -5.00 -5.22
CA PRO A 215 13.84 -4.78 -5.72
C PRO A 215 13.97 -3.41 -6.40
N ARG A 216 15.14 -2.78 -6.26
CA ARG A 216 15.36 -1.41 -6.75
C ARG A 216 15.34 -1.35 -8.27
N GLU A 217 15.86 -2.39 -8.91
CA GLU A 217 15.93 -2.53 -10.36
C GLU A 217 14.52 -2.54 -10.99
N VAL A 218 13.54 -3.10 -10.28
CA VAL A 218 12.14 -3.13 -10.72
C VAL A 218 11.54 -1.74 -10.71
N LEU A 219 11.77 -0.98 -9.63
CA LEU A 219 11.30 0.40 -9.50
C LEU A 219 12.00 1.32 -10.51
N ASP A 220 13.31 1.18 -10.67
CA ASP A 220 14.12 1.95 -11.61
C ASP A 220 13.67 1.72 -13.06
N LYS A 221 13.33 0.47 -13.41
CA LYS A 221 12.77 0.12 -14.73
C LYS A 221 11.44 0.83 -15.01
N GLU A 222 10.55 0.92 -14.01
CA GLU A 222 9.29 1.66 -14.18
C GLU A 222 9.51 3.16 -14.32
N ILE A 223 10.38 3.75 -13.51
CA ILE A 223 10.72 5.17 -13.60
C ILE A 223 11.33 5.51 -14.96
N SER A 224 12.23 4.65 -15.45
CA SER A 224 12.89 4.84 -16.76
C SER A 224 11.86 4.84 -17.89
N ARG A 225 10.87 3.95 -17.84
CA ARG A 225 9.75 3.95 -18.79
C ARG A 225 8.95 5.27 -18.75
N LEU A 226 8.75 5.87 -17.58
CA LEU A 226 8.08 7.18 -17.48
C LEU A 226 8.93 8.30 -18.09
N GLN A 227 10.26 8.24 -17.94
CA GLN A 227 11.18 9.19 -18.59
C GLN A 227 11.15 9.05 -20.11
N GLU A 228 11.14 7.82 -20.63
CA GLU A 228 11.00 7.52 -22.07
C GLU A 228 9.66 8.03 -22.64
N LEU A 229 8.62 8.08 -21.81
CA LEU A 229 7.32 8.69 -22.12
C LEU A 229 7.33 10.22 -22.15
N GLY A 230 8.44 10.87 -21.79
CA GLY A 230 8.59 12.33 -21.79
C GLY A 230 8.31 13.00 -20.44
N VAL A 231 8.14 12.24 -19.36
CA VAL A 231 8.01 12.82 -18.01
C VAL A 231 9.33 13.45 -17.59
N THR A 232 9.29 14.73 -17.22
CA THR A 232 10.47 15.43 -16.69
C THR A 232 10.53 15.30 -15.17
N PHE A 233 11.63 14.81 -14.62
CA PHE A 233 11.85 14.74 -13.18
C PHE A 233 12.82 15.84 -12.71
N LYS A 234 12.42 16.60 -11.70
CA LYS A 234 13.25 17.56 -10.97
C LYS A 234 13.39 17.09 -9.52
N THR A 235 14.41 16.29 -9.25
CA THR A 235 14.70 15.74 -7.91
C THR A 235 15.50 16.72 -7.05
N LYS A 236 15.58 16.47 -5.73
CA LYS A 236 16.16 17.40 -4.74
C LYS A 236 15.54 18.80 -4.77
N VAL A 237 14.27 18.90 -5.19
CA VAL A 237 13.50 20.14 -5.22
C VAL A 237 12.29 19.97 -4.31
N LYS A 238 12.39 20.54 -3.11
CA LYS A 238 11.28 20.60 -2.16
C LYS A 238 10.50 21.90 -2.36
N ILE A 239 9.22 21.76 -2.73
CA ILE A 239 8.30 22.90 -2.84
C ILE A 239 8.07 23.51 -1.44
N GLY A 240 8.05 24.83 -1.36
CA GLY A 240 8.02 25.62 -0.12
C GLY A 240 9.40 25.94 0.46
N GLU A 241 10.47 25.28 0.00
CA GLU A 241 11.84 25.51 0.47
C GLU A 241 12.76 25.92 -0.69
N ASN A 242 12.95 25.05 -1.69
CA ASN A 242 13.79 25.33 -2.86
C ASN A 242 13.03 26.12 -3.95
N LEU A 243 11.72 25.88 -4.06
CA LEU A 243 10.84 26.54 -5.02
C LEU A 243 9.53 26.91 -4.33
N ASP A 244 9.17 28.19 -4.38
CA ASP A 244 7.89 28.68 -3.85
C ASP A 244 6.72 28.15 -4.69
N PHE A 245 5.62 27.75 -4.04
CA PHE A 245 4.45 27.17 -4.69
C PHE A 245 3.89 28.10 -5.78
N GLN A 246 3.83 29.40 -5.52
CA GLN A 246 3.30 30.40 -6.45
C GLN A 246 4.17 30.57 -7.71
N LYS A 247 5.45 30.18 -7.67
CA LYS A 247 6.32 30.22 -8.85
C LYS A 247 5.91 29.18 -9.91
N LEU A 248 5.22 28.10 -9.53
CA LEU A 248 4.71 27.13 -10.50
C LEU A 248 3.79 27.81 -11.53
N TRP A 249 2.88 28.67 -11.08
CA TRP A 249 2.02 29.43 -12.00
C TRP A 249 2.82 30.39 -12.90
N LYS A 250 3.85 31.03 -12.35
CA LYS A 250 4.75 31.94 -13.10
C LYS A 250 5.60 31.20 -14.14
N GLU A 251 5.94 29.95 -13.89
CA GLU A 251 6.63 29.06 -14.86
C GLU A 251 5.70 28.52 -15.97
N GLY A 252 4.41 28.88 -15.92
CA GLY A 252 3.44 28.58 -16.97
C GLY A 252 2.70 27.26 -16.81
N TYR A 253 2.82 26.59 -15.64
CA TYR A 253 2.00 25.44 -15.31
C TYR A 253 0.52 25.84 -15.22
N LYS A 254 -0.37 25.01 -15.76
CA LYS A 254 -1.83 25.26 -15.83
C LYS A 254 -2.63 24.46 -14.83
N ALA A 255 -2.04 23.41 -14.27
CA ALA A 255 -2.58 22.65 -13.15
C ALA A 255 -1.43 22.14 -12.27
N VAL A 256 -1.72 21.98 -10.98
CA VAL A 256 -0.78 21.42 -9.99
C VAL A 256 -1.44 20.22 -9.31
N PHE A 257 -0.73 19.09 -9.27
CA PHE A 257 -1.13 17.92 -8.50
C PHE A 257 -0.21 17.71 -7.29
N VAL A 258 -0.79 17.71 -6.10
CA VAL A 258 -0.10 17.50 -4.83
C VAL A 258 -0.17 16.02 -4.47
N ALA A 259 0.98 15.35 -4.56
CA ALA A 259 1.18 13.94 -4.22
C ALA A 259 2.36 13.77 -3.25
N ALA A 260 2.52 14.74 -2.33
CA ALA A 260 3.67 14.84 -1.44
C ALA A 260 3.74 13.72 -0.37
N GLY A 261 2.71 12.89 -0.24
CA GLY A 261 2.67 11.76 0.68
C GLY A 261 2.62 12.15 2.17
N ALA A 262 2.76 11.15 3.05
CA ALA A 262 2.79 11.31 4.50
C ALA A 262 4.19 10.97 5.06
N HIS A 263 5.11 11.94 5.02
CA HIS A 263 6.51 11.72 5.40
C HIS A 263 6.85 12.10 6.86
N LYS A 264 5.94 12.75 7.59
CA LYS A 264 6.16 13.11 9.00
C LYS A 264 5.78 11.92 9.88
N CYS A 265 6.66 11.52 10.79
CA CYS A 265 6.32 10.55 11.83
C CYS A 265 5.49 11.24 12.91
N ARG A 266 4.49 10.54 13.45
CA ARG A 266 3.79 10.99 14.65
C ARG A 266 4.72 10.89 15.86
N GLU A 267 4.62 11.87 16.74
CA GLU A 267 5.41 11.93 17.97
C GLU A 267 4.78 11.08 19.07
N LEU A 268 5.63 10.37 19.82
CA LEU A 268 5.24 9.67 21.04
C LEU A 268 5.68 10.50 22.24
N ARG A 269 4.72 11.00 23.03
CA ARG A 269 5.00 11.86 24.19
C ARG A 269 5.08 11.03 25.46
N VAL A 270 6.21 10.36 25.66
CA VAL A 270 6.51 9.60 26.88
C VAL A 270 7.94 9.91 27.34
N GLU A 271 8.21 9.69 28.63
CA GLU A 271 9.55 9.88 29.19
C GLU A 271 10.58 8.98 28.48
N GLY A 272 11.77 9.51 28.23
CA GLY A 272 12.90 8.78 27.62
C GLY A 272 12.83 8.61 26.10
N VAL A 273 11.88 9.22 25.39
CA VAL A 273 11.79 9.12 23.92
C VAL A 273 13.01 9.70 23.18
N GLU A 274 13.75 10.60 23.84
CA GLU A 274 14.96 11.24 23.30
C GLU A 274 16.25 10.41 23.50
N LEU A 275 16.15 9.22 24.10
CA LEU A 275 17.32 8.36 24.36
C LEU A 275 17.95 7.87 23.05
N GLU A 276 19.28 7.75 23.03
CA GLU A 276 19.97 7.09 21.92
C GLU A 276 19.48 5.63 21.83
N GLY A 277 19.03 5.21 20.63
CA GLY A 277 18.41 3.91 20.40
C GLY A 277 16.89 3.97 20.24
N VAL A 278 16.24 5.10 20.56
CA VAL A 278 14.84 5.35 20.17
C VAL A 278 14.83 6.06 18.82
N ILE A 279 14.32 5.40 17.78
CA ILE A 279 14.38 5.89 16.39
C ILE A 279 13.03 5.79 15.69
N HIS A 280 12.80 6.61 14.67
CA HIS A 280 11.59 6.53 13.86
C HIS A 280 11.70 5.48 12.75
N ALA A 281 10.59 4.79 12.49
CA ALA A 281 10.54 3.72 11.50
C ALA A 281 10.88 4.18 10.07
N LEU A 282 10.40 5.35 9.65
CA LEU A 282 10.69 5.85 8.30
C LEU A 282 12.17 6.14 8.09
N ASP A 283 12.86 6.64 9.12
CA ASP A 283 14.30 6.91 9.04
C ASP A 283 15.11 5.61 9.05
N PHE A 284 14.71 4.66 9.91
CA PHE A 284 15.29 3.32 9.93
C PHE A 284 15.18 2.62 8.58
N LEU A 285 13.97 2.55 8.02
CA LEU A 285 13.72 1.92 6.72
C LEU A 285 14.45 2.67 5.59
N SER A 286 14.48 4.00 5.63
CA SER A 286 15.21 4.80 4.64
C SER A 286 16.70 4.47 4.63
N LYS A 287 17.34 4.37 5.80
CA LYS A 287 18.76 3.98 5.93
C LYS A 287 19.01 2.54 5.48
N ALA A 288 18.14 1.62 5.89
CA ALA A 288 18.21 0.23 5.45
C ALA A 288 18.13 0.11 3.92
N ASN A 289 17.25 0.89 3.31
CA ASN A 289 17.04 0.90 1.87
C ASN A 289 18.17 1.56 1.07
N SER A 290 18.99 2.43 1.69
CA SER A 290 20.23 2.94 1.11
C SER A 290 21.43 2.02 1.33
N GLY A 291 21.24 0.83 1.92
CA GLY A 291 22.30 -0.13 2.21
C GLY A 291 23.08 0.15 3.50
N GLU A 292 22.66 1.12 4.30
CA GLU A 292 23.25 1.40 5.61
C GLU A 292 22.75 0.37 6.63
N LYS A 293 23.68 -0.24 7.37
CA LYS A 293 23.34 -1.06 8.53
C LYS A 293 23.12 -0.16 9.74
N ALA A 294 21.91 -0.17 10.29
CA ALA A 294 21.65 0.54 11.53
C ALA A 294 22.31 -0.21 12.71
N ASN A 295 22.97 0.53 13.60
CA ASN A 295 23.49 -0.04 14.84
C ASN A 295 22.33 -0.19 15.84
N MET A 296 21.68 -1.37 15.85
CA MET A 296 20.45 -1.63 16.61
C MET A 296 20.63 -2.50 17.86
N GLY A 297 21.84 -3.03 18.09
CA GLY A 297 22.06 -4.06 19.10
C GLY A 297 21.42 -5.41 18.73
N GLU A 298 21.17 -6.25 19.75
CA GLU A 298 20.64 -7.60 19.57
C GLU A 298 19.13 -7.68 19.82
N LYS A 299 18.59 -6.83 20.69
CA LYS A 299 17.18 -6.80 21.09
C LYS A 299 16.48 -5.54 20.58
N VAL A 300 15.54 -5.70 19.66
CA VAL A 300 14.78 -4.60 19.05
C VAL A 300 13.31 -4.70 19.39
N VAL A 301 12.73 -3.60 19.85
CA VAL A 301 11.27 -3.47 20.00
C VAL A 301 10.72 -2.51 18.95
N VAL A 302 9.59 -2.85 18.34
CA VAL A 302 8.89 -2.01 17.37
C VAL A 302 7.56 -1.59 17.96
N ILE A 303 7.34 -0.29 18.14
CA ILE A 303 6.10 0.25 18.70
C ILE A 303 5.14 0.58 17.56
N GLY A 304 4.08 -0.22 17.38
CA GLY A 304 3.13 -0.02 16.29
C GLY A 304 2.45 -1.30 15.84
N GLY A 305 1.53 -1.19 14.88
CA GLY A 305 0.83 -2.37 14.33
C GLY A 305 0.43 -2.23 12.86
N GLY A 306 0.93 -1.23 12.14
CA GLY A 306 0.72 -1.05 10.71
C GLY A 306 1.78 -1.78 9.88
N ASN A 307 1.64 -1.73 8.54
CA ASN A 307 2.60 -2.35 7.62
C ASN A 307 4.04 -1.86 7.86
N VAL A 308 4.22 -0.57 8.16
CA VAL A 308 5.53 0.01 8.52
C VAL A 308 6.15 -0.66 9.75
N ALA A 309 5.34 -1.05 10.75
CA ALA A 309 5.83 -1.77 11.92
C ALA A 309 6.30 -3.19 11.54
N VAL A 310 5.53 -3.87 10.68
CA VAL A 310 5.86 -5.22 10.18
C VAL A 310 7.13 -5.19 9.33
N ASP A 311 7.22 -4.27 8.38
CA ASP A 311 8.40 -4.08 7.54
C ASP A 311 9.64 -3.71 8.38
N SER A 312 9.49 -2.85 9.39
CA SER A 312 10.58 -2.50 10.31
C SER A 312 11.06 -3.72 11.09
N ALA A 313 10.15 -4.54 11.61
CA ALA A 313 10.50 -5.73 12.37
C ALA A 313 11.26 -6.77 11.52
N ARG A 314 10.76 -7.05 10.32
CA ARG A 314 11.40 -7.99 9.38
C ARG A 314 12.74 -7.45 8.89
N THR A 315 12.84 -6.15 8.64
CA THR A 315 14.11 -5.50 8.25
C THR A 315 15.13 -5.56 9.38
N ALA A 316 14.72 -5.36 10.64
CA ALA A 316 15.61 -5.48 11.79
C ALA A 316 16.20 -6.89 11.92
N LEU A 317 15.38 -7.94 11.75
CA LEU A 317 15.87 -9.33 11.71
C LEU A 317 16.91 -9.54 10.60
N ARG A 318 16.64 -9.06 9.39
CA ARG A 318 17.55 -9.19 8.24
C ARG A 318 18.84 -8.40 8.40
N GLN A 319 18.84 -7.34 9.20
CA GLN A 319 20.04 -6.59 9.56
C GLN A 319 20.84 -7.23 10.72
N GLY A 320 20.35 -8.30 11.33
CA GLY A 320 21.08 -9.11 12.31
C GLY A 320 20.60 -9.00 13.76
N ALA A 321 19.45 -8.37 14.02
CA ALA A 321 18.84 -8.43 15.34
C ALA A 321 18.52 -9.88 15.72
N LYS A 322 18.84 -10.28 16.96
CA LYS A 322 18.59 -11.64 17.46
C LYS A 322 17.17 -11.81 17.99
N GLU A 323 16.63 -10.78 18.60
CA GLU A 323 15.27 -10.76 19.11
C GLU A 323 14.55 -9.51 18.62
N VAL A 324 13.40 -9.70 17.97
CA VAL A 324 12.55 -8.61 17.53
C VAL A 324 11.14 -8.82 18.06
N LYS A 325 10.60 -7.81 18.73
CA LYS A 325 9.24 -7.82 19.30
C LYS A 325 8.45 -6.61 18.84
N ILE A 326 7.29 -6.81 18.22
CA ILE A 326 6.31 -5.76 17.97
C ILE A 326 5.44 -5.58 19.22
N ILE A 327 5.29 -4.35 19.70
CA ILE A 327 4.39 -3.99 20.79
C ILE A 327 3.20 -3.24 20.20
N TYR A 328 2.01 -3.82 20.32
CA TYR A 328 0.78 -3.27 19.78
C TYR A 328 -0.33 -3.12 20.82
N ARG A 329 -0.88 -1.91 20.92
CA ARG A 329 -1.85 -1.53 21.96
C ARG A 329 -3.25 -2.15 21.83
N ARG A 330 -3.55 -2.88 20.75
CA ARG A 330 -4.85 -3.55 20.53
C ARG A 330 -4.65 -5.04 20.27
N SER A 331 -5.74 -5.77 20.01
CA SER A 331 -5.66 -7.17 19.63
C SER A 331 -5.30 -7.33 18.15
N ARG A 332 -5.04 -8.58 17.74
CA ARG A 332 -4.82 -8.96 16.34
C ARG A 332 -5.97 -8.52 15.42
N ALA A 333 -7.22 -8.58 15.89
CA ALA A 333 -8.39 -8.24 15.07
C ALA A 333 -8.41 -6.76 14.65
N GLU A 334 -7.91 -5.86 15.50
CA GLU A 334 -7.81 -4.43 15.19
C GLU A 334 -6.45 -4.04 14.60
N MET A 335 -5.56 -4.99 14.31
CA MET A 335 -4.25 -4.69 13.73
C MET A 335 -4.43 -4.18 12.29
N PRO A 336 -3.94 -2.98 11.95
CA PRO A 336 -4.15 -2.40 10.62
C PRO A 336 -3.30 -3.06 9.53
N ALA A 337 -2.18 -3.70 9.91
CA ALA A 337 -1.29 -4.41 9.00
C ALA A 337 -2.01 -5.52 8.24
N ILE A 338 -1.49 -5.84 7.05
CA ILE A 338 -2.06 -6.88 6.20
C ILE A 338 -1.86 -8.26 6.87
N PRO A 339 -2.92 -9.08 7.05
CA PRO A 339 -2.86 -10.30 7.84
C PRO A 339 -1.78 -11.31 7.41
N TRP A 340 -1.57 -11.48 6.11
CA TRP A 340 -0.53 -12.39 5.62
C TRP A 340 0.87 -11.86 5.91
N GLU A 341 1.11 -10.54 5.84
CA GLU A 341 2.42 -9.94 6.17
C GLU A 341 2.76 -10.13 7.65
N VAL A 342 1.75 -9.97 8.53
CA VAL A 342 1.89 -10.28 9.96
C VAL A 342 2.25 -11.75 10.15
N SER A 343 1.55 -12.65 9.46
CA SER A 343 1.82 -14.09 9.55
C SER A 343 3.21 -14.47 9.05
N GLU A 344 3.73 -13.79 8.03
CA GLU A 344 5.13 -13.97 7.58
C GLU A 344 6.14 -13.48 8.60
N ALA A 345 5.92 -12.31 9.20
CA ALA A 345 6.81 -11.79 10.21
C ALA A 345 6.92 -12.75 11.41
N GLU A 346 5.81 -13.34 11.84
CA GLU A 346 5.81 -14.36 12.90
C GLU A 346 6.57 -15.63 12.49
N LYS A 347 6.43 -16.08 11.25
CA LYS A 347 7.20 -17.21 10.70
C LYS A 347 8.71 -16.91 10.63
N GLU A 348 9.10 -15.66 10.39
CA GLU A 348 10.49 -15.20 10.43
C GLU A 348 11.03 -15.06 11.87
N GLY A 349 10.18 -15.23 12.90
CA GLY A 349 10.56 -15.19 14.31
C GLY A 349 10.25 -13.89 15.04
N VAL A 350 9.54 -12.95 14.40
CA VAL A 350 9.06 -11.72 15.07
C VAL A 350 8.01 -12.09 16.11
N LYS A 351 8.26 -11.72 17.37
CA LYS A 351 7.27 -11.85 18.45
C LYS A 351 6.30 -10.67 18.39
N ILE A 352 5.02 -10.88 18.69
CA ILE A 352 4.04 -9.79 18.76
C ILE A 352 3.37 -9.78 20.13
N GLU A 353 3.60 -8.70 20.88
CA GLU A 353 2.97 -8.41 22.15
C GLU A 353 1.72 -7.56 21.91
N PHE A 354 0.57 -8.21 21.91
CA PHE A 354 -0.72 -7.53 21.82
C PHE A 354 -1.13 -6.94 23.16
N LEU A 355 -2.07 -5.99 23.12
CA LEU A 355 -2.64 -5.36 24.30
C LEU A 355 -1.55 -4.77 25.22
N ALA A 356 -0.55 -4.13 24.62
CA ALA A 356 0.53 -3.48 25.32
C ALA A 356 0.90 -2.13 24.69
N SER A 357 1.27 -1.15 25.50
CA SER A 357 1.74 0.16 25.02
C SER A 357 2.91 0.63 25.87
N PRO A 358 3.91 1.32 25.29
CA PRO A 358 4.98 1.92 26.08
C PRO A 358 4.43 2.99 27.03
N LYS A 359 4.91 2.97 28.27
CA LYS A 359 4.69 3.98 29.31
C LYS A 359 5.87 4.95 29.38
N ARG A 360 7.10 4.43 29.31
CA ARG A 360 8.36 5.19 29.21
C ARG A 360 9.51 4.34 28.69
N PHE A 361 10.55 4.99 28.21
CA PHE A 361 11.81 4.37 27.82
C PHE A 361 12.83 4.55 28.94
N ILE A 362 13.51 3.47 29.31
CA ILE A 362 14.49 3.41 30.39
C ILE A 362 15.88 3.37 29.76
N GLY A 363 16.72 4.33 30.15
CA GLY A 363 18.08 4.45 29.64
C GLY A 363 19.15 4.26 30.71
N GLU A 364 20.34 3.86 30.26
CA GLU A 364 21.58 3.81 31.02
C GLU A 364 22.66 4.55 30.23
N ASN A 365 23.35 5.52 30.85
CA ASN A 365 24.34 6.38 30.17
C ASN A 365 23.82 7.09 28.89
N GLY A 366 22.54 7.46 28.89
CA GLY A 366 21.89 8.14 27.74
C GLY A 366 21.46 7.20 26.60
N LYS A 367 21.69 5.89 26.72
CA LYS A 367 21.29 4.87 25.73
C LYS A 367 20.11 4.06 26.24
N LEU A 368 19.22 3.67 25.33
CA LEU A 368 18.11 2.78 25.64
C LEU A 368 18.61 1.44 26.18
N LYS A 369 17.98 0.96 27.25
CA LYS A 369 18.21 -0.37 27.83
C LYS A 369 16.94 -1.19 27.92
N ALA A 370 15.80 -0.53 28.14
CA ALA A 370 14.52 -1.20 28.26
C ALA A 370 13.34 -0.27 27.99
N VAL A 371 12.16 -0.85 27.75
CA VAL A 371 10.89 -0.16 27.61
C VAL A 371 9.93 -0.65 28.69
N GLU A 372 9.48 0.27 29.54
CA GLU A 372 8.41 -0.01 30.49
C GLU A 372 7.07 0.11 29.77
N CYS A 373 6.28 -0.95 29.79
CA CYS A 373 5.01 -1.07 29.09
C CYS A 373 3.86 -1.23 30.08
N LEU A 374 2.66 -0.83 29.65
CA LEU A 374 1.39 -1.06 30.34
C LEU A 374 0.55 -2.06 29.57
N ARG A 375 -0.17 -2.93 30.28
CA ARG A 375 -1.22 -3.75 29.67
C ARG A 375 -2.41 -2.88 29.29
N MET A 376 -3.06 -3.29 28.21
CA MET A 376 -4.24 -2.64 27.65
C MET A 376 -5.42 -3.60 27.69
N GLN A 377 -6.62 -3.06 27.80
CA GLN A 377 -7.86 -3.76 27.51
C GLN A 377 -8.62 -3.05 26.40
N LEU A 378 -9.48 -3.79 25.70
CA LEU A 378 -10.31 -3.21 24.64
C LEU A 378 -11.58 -2.63 25.23
N GLY A 379 -11.79 -1.33 25.02
CA GLY A 379 -13.05 -0.64 25.28
C GLY A 379 -14.02 -0.72 24.10
N GLU A 380 -14.95 0.23 24.08
CA GLU A 380 -15.93 0.38 23.00
C GLU A 380 -15.27 0.73 21.65
N PRO A 381 -15.89 0.32 20.52
CA PRO A 381 -15.52 0.77 19.18
C PRO A 381 -15.48 2.31 19.05
N ASP A 382 -14.50 2.82 18.31
CA ASP A 382 -14.47 4.20 17.84
C ASP A 382 -15.36 4.38 16.58
N ALA A 383 -15.40 5.61 16.03
CA ALA A 383 -16.19 5.90 14.82
C ALA A 383 -15.76 5.09 13.58
N SER A 384 -14.56 4.51 13.59
CA SER A 384 -14.10 3.59 12.54
C SER A 384 -14.49 2.14 12.80
N GLY A 385 -15.20 1.85 13.89
CA GLY A 385 -15.54 0.51 14.36
C GLY A 385 -14.40 -0.20 15.10
N ARG A 386 -13.24 0.44 15.28
CA ARG A 386 -12.09 -0.18 15.97
C ARG A 386 -12.17 0.05 17.46
N ARG A 387 -12.00 -1.02 18.24
CA ARG A 387 -12.04 -0.93 19.71
C ARG A 387 -10.93 -0.03 20.25
N LYS A 388 -11.27 0.84 21.20
CA LYS A 388 -10.32 1.75 21.83
C LYS A 388 -9.43 1.00 22.83
N PRO A 389 -8.11 1.22 22.84
CA PRO A 389 -7.24 0.67 23.87
C PRO A 389 -7.39 1.50 25.16
N ILE A 390 -7.56 0.83 26.30
CA ILE A 390 -7.68 1.44 27.63
C ILE A 390 -6.57 0.87 28.51
N PRO A 391 -5.74 1.71 29.16
CA PRO A 391 -4.68 1.23 30.05
C PRO A 391 -5.25 0.51 31.28
N ILE A 392 -4.57 -0.54 31.70
CA ILE A 392 -4.82 -1.21 32.98
C ILE A 392 -3.79 -0.69 33.98
N GLU A 393 -4.22 0.15 34.92
CA GLU A 393 -3.33 0.71 35.95
C GLU A 393 -2.72 -0.40 36.83
N GLY A 394 -1.43 -0.27 37.19
CA GLY A 394 -0.73 -1.25 38.03
C GLY A 394 -0.28 -2.53 37.29
N SER A 395 -0.38 -2.55 35.95
CA SER A 395 -0.02 -3.70 35.10
C SER A 395 1.35 -3.55 34.42
N GLU A 396 2.21 -2.68 34.95
CA GLU A 396 3.50 -2.35 34.37
C GLU A 396 4.40 -3.59 34.26
N PHE A 397 5.08 -3.71 33.13
CA PHE A 397 6.12 -4.70 32.91
C PHE A 397 7.25 -4.09 32.07
N THR A 398 8.44 -4.65 32.19
CA THR A 398 9.63 -4.12 31.49
C THR A 398 10.09 -5.10 30.43
N GLU A 399 10.40 -4.58 29.25
CA GLU A 399 10.95 -5.31 28.12
C GLU A 399 12.36 -4.78 27.81
N GLU A 400 13.38 -5.63 27.91
CA GLU A 400 14.74 -5.24 27.55
C GLU A 400 14.87 -5.00 26.05
N ALA A 401 15.52 -3.89 25.67
CA ALA A 401 15.72 -3.51 24.27
C ALA A 401 16.92 -2.58 24.14
N ASP A 402 17.77 -2.87 23.15
CA ASP A 402 18.88 -2.01 22.73
C ASP A 402 18.37 -0.90 21.79
N THR A 403 17.29 -1.16 21.05
CA THR A 403 16.67 -0.20 20.13
C THR A 403 15.15 -0.29 20.16
N ALA A 404 14.49 0.87 20.13
CA ALA A 404 13.05 1.01 19.97
C ALA A 404 12.74 1.75 18.66
N ILE A 405 12.01 1.09 17.77
CA ILE A 405 11.57 1.66 16.50
C ILE A 405 10.13 2.14 16.61
N LEU A 406 9.91 3.44 16.48
CA LEU A 406 8.60 4.07 16.57
C LEU A 406 7.88 4.01 15.21
N ALA A 407 6.85 3.17 15.11
CA ALA A 407 5.99 2.96 13.95
C ALA A 407 4.51 3.27 14.27
N ILE A 408 4.28 4.44 14.89
CA ILE A 408 2.98 4.86 15.43
C ILE A 408 2.11 5.67 14.46
N GLY A 409 2.50 5.67 13.18
CA GLY A 409 1.78 6.30 12.07
C GLY A 409 2.43 7.58 11.57
N GLU A 410 1.96 7.99 10.40
CA GLU A 410 2.50 9.10 9.64
C GLU A 410 1.47 10.22 9.46
N SER A 411 1.94 11.40 9.08
CA SER A 411 1.13 12.54 8.68
C SER A 411 1.78 13.28 7.49
N PRO A 412 0.97 13.98 6.68
CA PRO A 412 1.50 14.82 5.61
C PRO A 412 2.17 16.08 6.14
N ASP A 413 3.17 16.54 5.41
CA ASP A 413 3.68 17.90 5.55
C ASP A 413 2.96 18.80 4.56
N VAL A 414 2.08 19.66 5.04
CA VAL A 414 1.26 20.56 4.23
C VAL A 414 1.70 22.03 4.32
N SER A 415 2.81 22.30 5.01
CA SER A 415 3.28 23.66 5.30
C SER A 415 3.64 24.51 4.07
N PHE A 416 3.84 23.86 2.91
CA PHE A 416 4.16 24.52 1.65
C PHE A 416 2.92 24.91 0.83
N LEU A 417 1.72 24.49 1.26
CA LEU A 417 0.49 24.76 0.53
C LEU A 417 0.00 26.20 0.80
N PRO A 418 -0.63 26.85 -0.20
CA PRO A 418 -1.29 28.13 0.01
C PRO A 418 -2.44 28.04 1.02
N GLU A 419 -2.76 29.16 1.67
CA GLU A 419 -3.84 29.22 2.68
C GLU A 419 -5.23 28.92 2.08
N GLU A 420 -5.41 29.11 0.77
CA GLU A 420 -6.64 28.78 0.05
C GLU A 420 -6.90 27.27 -0.04
N VAL A 421 -5.91 26.42 0.26
CA VAL A 421 -6.06 24.96 0.29
C VAL A 421 -6.50 24.53 1.69
N GLU A 422 -7.77 24.19 1.83
CA GLU A 422 -8.34 23.72 3.09
C GLU A 422 -7.79 22.34 3.49
N LEU A 423 -7.72 22.12 4.79
CA LEU A 423 -7.26 20.88 5.40
C LEU A 423 -8.40 20.21 6.17
N ASN A 424 -8.38 18.88 6.19
CA ASN A 424 -9.24 18.08 7.06
C ASN A 424 -8.81 18.22 8.53
N PRO A 425 -9.69 17.88 9.50
CA PRO A 425 -9.35 17.91 10.93
C PRO A 425 -8.15 17.03 11.33
N ASP A 426 -7.80 16.02 10.52
CA ASP A 426 -6.66 15.14 10.75
C ASP A 426 -5.36 15.64 10.11
N GLY A 427 -5.38 16.83 9.48
CA GLY A 427 -4.24 17.48 8.84
C GLY A 427 -3.97 17.04 7.41
N THR A 428 -4.80 16.16 6.82
CA THR A 428 -4.73 15.82 5.40
C THR A 428 -5.33 16.93 4.53
N VAL A 429 -4.94 17.00 3.26
CA VAL A 429 -5.50 17.98 2.31
C VAL A 429 -6.95 17.64 2.01
N TRP A 430 -7.85 18.61 2.15
CA TRP A 430 -9.22 18.43 1.73
C TRP A 430 -9.31 18.37 0.20
N ILE A 431 -10.07 17.39 -0.30
CA ILE A 431 -10.33 17.22 -1.72
C ILE A 431 -11.80 16.92 -1.96
N ASN A 432 -12.30 17.33 -3.12
CA ASN A 432 -13.53 16.78 -3.65
C ASN A 432 -13.32 15.28 -3.97
N PRO A 433 -14.14 14.36 -3.42
CA PRO A 433 -13.91 12.92 -3.55
C PRO A 433 -14.14 12.37 -4.96
N ILE A 434 -14.76 13.14 -5.86
CA ILE A 434 -14.99 12.78 -7.26
C ILE A 434 -13.90 13.39 -8.15
N THR A 435 -13.70 14.70 -8.05
CA THR A 435 -12.78 15.42 -8.95
C THR A 435 -11.33 15.40 -8.48
N MET A 436 -11.06 15.09 -7.21
CA MET A 436 -9.75 15.21 -6.58
C MET A 436 -9.24 16.67 -6.48
N GLU A 437 -10.06 17.66 -6.83
CA GLU A 437 -9.70 19.08 -6.76
C GLU A 437 -9.75 19.54 -5.29
N THR A 438 -8.78 20.37 -4.91
CA THR A 438 -8.77 21.07 -3.62
C THR A 438 -9.73 22.26 -3.66
N THR A 439 -9.78 23.04 -2.58
CA THR A 439 -10.51 24.33 -2.56
C THR A 439 -9.83 25.41 -3.41
N MET A 440 -8.55 25.26 -3.76
CA MET A 440 -7.86 26.14 -4.69
C MET A 440 -8.04 25.63 -6.13
N LYS A 441 -8.71 26.43 -6.97
CA LYS A 441 -8.99 26.07 -8.37
C LYS A 441 -7.71 25.74 -9.15
N GLY A 442 -7.72 24.64 -9.89
CA GLY A 442 -6.57 24.16 -10.66
C GLY A 442 -5.49 23.46 -9.83
N VAL A 443 -5.70 23.30 -8.52
CA VAL A 443 -4.87 22.49 -7.62
C VAL A 443 -5.65 21.25 -7.21
N PHE A 444 -5.05 20.09 -7.44
CA PHE A 444 -5.59 18.77 -7.13
C PHE A 444 -4.67 18.06 -6.14
N ALA A 445 -5.19 17.10 -5.37
CA ALA A 445 -4.36 16.31 -4.47
C ALA A 445 -4.77 14.83 -4.44
N GLY A 446 -3.83 13.94 -4.13
CA GLY A 446 -4.11 12.51 -4.10
C GLY A 446 -2.98 11.67 -3.49
N GLY A 447 -3.32 10.43 -3.13
CA GLY A 447 -2.47 9.57 -2.31
C GLY A 447 -2.47 10.00 -0.84
N ASP A 448 -1.44 9.59 -0.11
CA ASP A 448 -1.41 9.73 1.36
C ASP A 448 -1.52 11.16 1.89
N VAL A 449 -1.22 12.17 1.06
CA VAL A 449 -1.39 13.58 1.45
C VAL A 449 -2.87 13.96 1.64
N ALA A 450 -3.77 13.30 0.91
CA ALA A 450 -5.21 13.54 0.96
C ALA A 450 -5.98 12.49 1.77
N THR A 451 -5.50 11.24 1.81
CA THR A 451 -6.20 10.14 2.49
C THR A 451 -5.59 9.73 3.84
N GLY A 452 -4.37 10.21 4.14
CA GLY A 452 -3.49 9.55 5.09
C GLY A 452 -2.92 8.24 4.53
N PRO A 453 -2.05 7.54 5.29
CA PRO A 453 -1.36 6.33 4.83
C PRO A 453 -2.32 5.26 4.27
N ALA A 454 -2.18 4.95 2.98
CA ALA A 454 -3.00 4.00 2.26
C ALA A 454 -2.15 2.91 1.56
N THR A 455 -2.80 2.01 0.82
CA THR A 455 -2.10 0.99 0.04
C THR A 455 -1.57 1.55 -1.29
N VAL A 456 -0.53 0.92 -1.86
CA VAL A 456 0.04 1.34 -3.16
C VAL A 456 -1.03 1.39 -4.27
N ILE A 457 -1.92 0.40 -4.32
CA ILE A 457 -2.98 0.35 -5.33
C ILE A 457 -4.00 1.49 -5.17
N GLU A 458 -4.26 1.96 -3.95
CA GLU A 458 -5.10 3.14 -3.70
C GLU A 458 -4.43 4.43 -4.17
N ALA A 459 -3.11 4.56 -3.96
CA ALA A 459 -2.36 5.70 -4.48
C ALA A 459 -2.33 5.72 -6.02
N VAL A 460 -2.17 4.55 -6.67
CA VAL A 460 -2.28 4.42 -8.14
C VAL A 460 -3.66 4.86 -8.62
N LEU A 461 -4.74 4.41 -7.97
CA LEU A 461 -6.10 4.85 -8.28
C LEU A 461 -6.29 6.36 -8.13
N ALA A 462 -5.79 6.95 -7.05
CA ALA A 462 -5.88 8.39 -6.82
C ALA A 462 -5.19 9.20 -7.94
N GLY A 463 -4.01 8.76 -8.39
CA GLY A 463 -3.31 9.37 -9.52
C GLY A 463 -4.11 9.27 -10.82
N LYS A 464 -4.74 8.11 -11.10
CA LYS A 464 -5.55 7.90 -12.31
C LYS A 464 -6.79 8.79 -12.33
N LYS A 465 -7.49 8.90 -11.19
CA LYS A 465 -8.64 9.80 -11.03
C LYS A 465 -8.26 11.26 -11.25
N ALA A 466 -7.21 11.71 -10.57
CA ALA A 466 -6.75 13.08 -10.68
C ALA A 466 -6.31 13.41 -12.11
N ALA A 467 -5.67 12.47 -12.83
CA ALA A 467 -5.29 12.68 -14.22
C ALA A 467 -6.50 12.91 -15.13
N TYR A 468 -7.59 12.14 -14.94
CA TYR A 468 -8.83 12.34 -15.67
C TYR A 468 -9.44 13.73 -15.39
N SER A 469 -9.53 14.10 -14.12
CA SER A 469 -10.08 15.41 -13.71
C SER A 469 -9.25 16.59 -14.19
N ILE A 470 -7.92 16.51 -14.10
CA ILE A 470 -7.01 17.55 -14.60
C ILE A 470 -7.14 17.69 -16.11
N ALA A 471 -7.20 16.58 -16.86
CA ALA A 471 -7.39 16.64 -18.30
C ALA A 471 -8.70 17.35 -18.66
N LYS A 472 -9.80 17.08 -17.94
CA LYS A 472 -11.09 17.77 -18.14
C LYS A 472 -11.02 19.26 -17.80
N TYR A 473 -10.44 19.59 -16.65
CA TYR A 473 -10.20 20.97 -16.24
C TYR A 473 -9.40 21.76 -17.29
N LEU A 474 -8.35 21.14 -17.85
CA LEU A 474 -7.51 21.75 -18.88
C LEU A 474 -8.16 21.77 -20.27
N GLU A 475 -9.22 21.00 -20.54
CA GLU A 475 -9.99 21.12 -21.78
C GLU A 475 -10.94 22.33 -21.74
N GLU A 476 -11.41 22.70 -20.54
CA GLU A 476 -12.38 23.78 -20.31
C GLU A 476 -11.75 25.16 -20.07
N THR A 477 -10.47 25.21 -19.75
CA THR A 477 -9.68 26.43 -19.47
C THR A 477 -8.68 26.70 -20.56
#